data_AF-A0A2V8ZRJ7-F1
#
_entry.id   AF-A0A2V8ZRJ7-F1
#
_cell.length_a   1.000
_cell.length_b   1.000
_cell.length_c   1.000
_cell.angle_alpha   90.00
_cell.angle_beta   90.00
_cell.angle_gamma   90.00
#
_symmetry.space_group_name_H-M   'P 1'
#
loop_
_entity.id
_entity.type
_entity.pdbx_description
1 polymer ?
#
loop_
_entity_poly.entity_id
_entity_poly.type
_entity_poly.pdbx_seq_one_letter_code
_entity_poly.pdbx_strand_id
1 'polypeptide(L)'
;MLLVILLVLLWPCVWRITGQEQSPGAQYLARVEESNCGALDPFQSFVEIHENRPRLGLAILGHSKEDVLTLIGAGSQIRLHWESPTTLVVECDECKPEEVSIWMNSWKQVSIKYILHAPGDSPPPK
;
A
#
# COMPACT_ATOMS: atom_id res chain seq x y z
N MET A 1 27.22 7.99 -34.20
CA MET A 1 26.38 6.88 -33.70
C MET A 1 26.73 6.58 -32.24
N LEU A 2 26.52 7.53 -31.33
CA LEU A 2 26.92 7.37 -29.91
C LEU A 2 26.03 8.16 -28.93
N LEU A 3 24.77 8.42 -29.32
CA LEU A 3 23.85 9.28 -28.55
C LEU A 3 22.56 8.57 -28.08
N VAL A 4 22.44 7.26 -28.33
CA VAL A 4 21.22 6.48 -28.02
C VAL A 4 21.33 5.72 -26.68
N ILE A 5 22.53 5.60 -26.11
CA ILE A 5 22.77 4.77 -24.91
C ILE A 5 22.43 5.50 -23.60
N LEU A 6 22.32 6.83 -23.60
CA LEU A 6 22.12 7.61 -22.36
C LEU A 6 20.64 7.83 -21.95
N LEU A 7 19.67 7.41 -22.76
CA LEU A 7 18.24 7.70 -22.54
C LEU A 7 17.48 6.61 -21.76
N VAL A 8 18.08 5.44 -21.53
CA VAL A 8 17.42 4.33 -20.81
C VAL A 8 17.61 4.42 -19.29
N LEU A 9 18.59 5.20 -18.81
CA LEU A 9 18.95 5.28 -17.38
C LEU A 9 18.15 6.32 -16.58
N LEU A 10 17.18 7.00 -17.20
CA LEU A 10 16.35 8.02 -16.56
C LEU A 10 14.86 7.70 -16.71
N TRP A 11 14.48 6.43 -16.62
CA TRP A 11 13.07 6.11 -16.46
C TRP A 11 12.68 6.45 -15.03
N PRO A 12 11.86 7.50 -14.81
CA PRO A 12 11.42 7.84 -13.47
C PRO A 12 10.65 6.64 -12.92
N CYS A 13 10.92 6.30 -11.66
CA CYS A 13 10.12 5.31 -10.99
C CYS A 13 8.66 5.76 -10.96
N VAL A 14 7.77 4.92 -11.49
CA VAL A 14 6.34 5.25 -11.56
C VAL A 14 5.66 4.71 -10.33
N TRP A 15 5.14 5.63 -9.51
CA TRP A 15 4.26 5.32 -8.39
C TRP A 15 2.82 5.42 -8.86
N ARG A 16 2.00 4.43 -8.52
CA ARG A 16 0.59 4.38 -8.87
C ARG A 16 -0.25 3.96 -7.68
N ILE A 17 -1.28 4.73 -7.37
CA ILE A 17 -2.32 4.31 -6.42
C ILE A 17 -3.23 3.30 -7.13
N THR A 18 -3.31 2.08 -6.60
CA THR A 18 -4.14 1.00 -7.18
C THR A 18 -5.37 0.67 -6.34
N GLY A 19 -5.35 1.02 -5.06
CA GLY A 19 -6.48 0.89 -4.15
C GLY A 19 -6.53 2.05 -3.18
N GLN A 20 -7.74 2.45 -2.78
CA GLN A 20 -7.92 3.40 -1.69
C GLN A 20 -9.27 3.18 -1.02
N GLU A 21 -9.32 3.40 0.28
CA GLU A 21 -10.56 3.27 1.02
C GLU A 21 -10.57 4.13 2.28
N GLN A 22 -11.70 4.79 2.51
CA GLN A 22 -11.89 5.74 3.59
C GLN A 22 -12.59 5.07 4.77
N SER A 23 -12.11 5.36 5.99
CA SER A 23 -12.73 4.81 7.19
C SER A 23 -14.15 5.34 7.37
N PRO A 24 -15.06 4.58 8.02
CA PRO A 24 -16.35 5.09 8.44
C PRO A 24 -16.20 6.40 9.23
N GLY A 25 -16.87 7.47 8.79
CA GLY A 25 -16.71 8.81 9.38
C GLY A 25 -15.54 9.64 8.82
N ALA A 26 -14.82 9.12 7.83
CA ALA A 26 -13.80 9.83 7.06
C ALA A 26 -12.66 10.44 7.88
N GLN A 27 -12.28 9.77 8.98
CA GLN A 27 -11.16 10.19 9.83
C GLN A 27 -9.81 9.73 9.27
N TYR A 28 -9.78 8.52 8.70
CA TYR A 28 -8.59 7.90 8.14
C TYR A 28 -8.80 7.54 6.67
N LEU A 29 -7.71 7.48 5.92
CA LEU A 29 -7.67 7.01 4.55
C LEU A 29 -6.55 5.98 4.43
N ALA A 30 -6.88 4.80 3.96
CA ALA A 30 -5.91 3.77 3.60
C ALA A 30 -5.73 3.75 2.08
N ARG A 31 -4.49 3.56 1.61
CA ARG A 31 -4.15 3.49 0.19
C ARG A 31 -3.19 2.35 -0.09
N VAL A 32 -3.33 1.76 -1.27
CA VAL A 32 -2.35 0.86 -1.86
C VAL A 32 -1.59 1.64 -2.91
N GLU A 33 -0.28 1.74 -2.74
CA GLU A 33 0.63 2.34 -3.72
C GLU A 33 1.53 1.26 -4.30
N GLU A 34 1.60 1.18 -5.62
CA GLU A 34 2.49 0.29 -6.34
C GLU A 34 3.62 1.09 -6.97
N SER A 35 4.82 0.53 -6.89
CA SER A 35 6.03 1.09 -7.46
C SER A 35 6.63 0.09 -8.45
N ASN A 36 6.94 0.60 -9.65
CA ASN A 36 7.68 -0.13 -10.66
C ASN A 36 8.79 0.78 -11.20
N CYS A 37 10.01 0.61 -10.69
CA CYS A 37 11.18 1.35 -11.15
C CYS A 37 11.94 0.64 -12.29
N GLY A 38 11.32 -0.33 -12.95
CA GLY A 38 11.91 -1.03 -14.10
C GLY A 38 12.94 -2.09 -13.72
N ALA A 39 14.03 -2.20 -14.48
CA ALA A 39 14.98 -3.29 -14.35
C ALA A 39 15.86 -3.26 -13.08
N LEU A 40 15.85 -2.15 -12.34
CA LEU A 40 16.75 -1.93 -11.20
C LEU A 40 16.10 -2.24 -9.85
N ASP A 41 14.78 -2.07 -9.72
CA ASP A 41 14.06 -2.35 -8.48
C ASP A 41 12.90 -3.31 -8.75
N PRO A 42 12.68 -4.29 -7.85
CA PRO A 42 11.53 -5.17 -7.96
C PRO A 42 10.23 -4.38 -7.84
N PHE A 43 9.15 -4.94 -8.39
CA PHE A 43 7.81 -4.42 -8.16
C PHE A 43 7.51 -4.45 -6.65
N GLN A 44 7.03 -3.34 -6.12
CA GLN A 44 6.71 -3.20 -4.71
C GLN A 44 5.30 -2.64 -4.54
N SER A 45 4.57 -3.15 -3.55
CA SER A 45 3.30 -2.58 -3.11
C SER A 45 3.40 -2.15 -1.66
N PHE A 46 2.83 -0.99 -1.35
CA PHE A 46 2.80 -0.39 -0.03
C PHE A 46 1.36 -0.16 0.38
N VAL A 47 1.05 -0.43 1.65
CA VAL A 47 -0.19 0.04 2.25
C VAL A 47 0.15 1.19 3.17
N GLU A 48 -0.37 2.37 2.84
CA GLU A 48 -0.21 3.57 3.65
C GLU A 48 -1.53 3.93 4.36
N ILE A 49 -1.44 4.42 5.60
CA ILE A 49 -2.58 4.97 6.35
C ILE A 49 -2.32 6.44 6.68
N HIS A 50 -3.32 7.29 6.44
CA HIS A 50 -3.24 8.75 6.60
C HIS A 50 -4.40 9.29 7.42
N GLU A 51 -4.18 10.36 8.19
CA GLU A 51 -5.28 11.17 8.74
C GLU A 51 -5.88 12.05 7.62
N ASN A 52 -7.19 11.92 7.39
CA ASN A 52 -7.88 12.65 6.32
C ASN A 52 -8.11 14.13 6.67
N ARG A 53 -8.22 14.46 7.96
CA ARG A 53 -8.36 15.85 8.44
C ARG A 53 -7.13 16.26 9.25
N PRO A 54 -6.45 17.35 8.89
CA PRO A 54 -5.42 17.90 9.76
C PRO A 54 -6.08 18.37 11.06
N ARG A 55 -5.49 18.04 12.21
CA ARG A 55 -5.94 18.60 13.50
C ARG A 55 -5.78 20.12 13.44
N LEU A 56 -6.82 20.88 13.82
CA LEU A 56 -6.74 22.34 13.92
C LEU A 56 -5.52 22.70 14.79
N GLY A 57 -4.52 23.35 14.18
CA GLY A 57 -3.23 23.68 14.81
C GLY A 57 -2.00 22.96 14.23
N LEU A 58 -2.18 21.80 13.56
CA LEU A 58 -1.09 21.02 12.94
C LEU A 58 -1.11 21.04 11.41
N ALA A 59 -2.02 21.79 10.79
CA ALA A 59 -2.10 21.91 9.33
C ALA A 59 -0.79 22.38 8.67
N ILE A 60 0.07 23.08 9.43
CA ILE A 60 1.40 23.54 8.96
C ILE A 60 2.39 22.37 8.84
N LEU A 61 2.22 21.27 9.59
CA LEU A 61 3.12 20.11 9.57
C LEU A 61 2.69 19.03 8.56
N GLY A 62 1.61 19.25 7.82
CA GLY A 62 1.09 18.30 6.83
C GLY A 62 0.29 17.15 7.45
N HIS A 63 -0.19 16.27 6.58
CA HIS A 63 -0.89 15.05 6.99
C HIS A 63 0.12 14.03 7.52
N SER A 64 -0.15 13.49 8.70
CA SER A 64 0.63 12.37 9.24
C SER A 64 0.26 11.11 8.47
N LYS A 65 1.28 10.49 7.85
CA LYS A 65 1.18 9.23 7.10
C LYS A 65 2.12 8.18 7.67
N GLU A 66 1.79 6.91 7.47
CA GLU A 66 2.62 5.78 7.88
C GLU A 66 2.43 4.58 6.96
N ASP A 67 3.53 3.90 6.65
CA ASP A 67 3.54 2.67 5.86
C ASP A 67 3.37 1.50 6.83
N VAL A 68 2.36 0.67 6.60
CA VAL A 68 2.01 -0.41 7.55
C VAL A 68 2.37 -1.80 7.03
N LEU A 69 2.42 -1.94 5.70
CA LEU A 69 2.79 -3.17 5.01
C LEU A 69 3.58 -2.82 3.75
N THR A 70 4.61 -3.62 3.48
CA THR A 70 5.33 -3.65 2.21
C THR A 70 5.27 -5.06 1.65
N LEU A 71 5.00 -5.19 0.35
CA LEU A 71 5.03 -6.43 -0.39
C LEU A 71 6.01 -6.29 -1.56
N ILE A 72 6.89 -7.28 -1.72
CA ILE A 72 7.90 -7.32 -2.78
C ILE A 72 7.57 -8.44 -3.75
N GLY A 73 7.12 -8.12 -4.96
CA GLY A 73 6.73 -9.12 -5.95
C GLY A 73 5.51 -8.69 -6.74
N ALA A 74 5.48 -9.04 -8.04
CA ALA A 74 4.33 -8.79 -8.89
C ALA A 74 3.30 -9.93 -8.78
N GLY A 75 2.04 -9.62 -9.07
CA GLY A 75 0.95 -10.61 -9.16
C GLY A 75 0.06 -10.71 -7.93
N SER A 76 0.48 -10.15 -6.79
CA SER A 76 -0.38 -10.03 -5.61
C SER A 76 -1.47 -8.98 -5.82
N GLN A 77 -2.66 -9.22 -5.28
CA GLN A 77 -3.73 -8.23 -5.24
C GLN A 77 -4.02 -7.82 -3.79
N ILE A 78 -3.80 -6.54 -3.47
CA ILE A 78 -4.12 -6.00 -2.15
C ILE A 78 -5.50 -5.35 -2.19
N ARG A 79 -6.37 -5.75 -1.26
CA ARG A 79 -7.70 -5.20 -1.03
C ARG A 79 -7.77 -4.59 0.35
N LEU A 80 -8.35 -3.39 0.43
CA LEU A 80 -8.58 -2.67 1.66
C LEU A 80 -10.08 -2.70 1.96
N HIS A 81 -10.44 -3.05 3.19
CA HIS A 81 -11.78 -2.84 3.72
C HIS A 81 -11.74 -2.37 5.17
N TRP A 82 -12.62 -1.45 5.56
CA TRP A 82 -12.78 -1.05 6.97
C TRP A 82 -13.89 -1.86 7.65
N GLU A 83 -13.54 -2.64 8.66
CA GLU A 83 -14.53 -3.32 9.52
C GLU A 83 -15.20 -2.36 10.51
N SER A 84 -14.47 -1.32 10.93
CA SER A 84 -14.93 -0.30 11.88
C SER A 84 -14.23 1.04 11.59
N PRO A 85 -14.64 2.16 12.22
CA PRO A 85 -13.94 3.46 12.08
C PRO A 85 -12.44 3.40 12.39
N THR A 86 -12.01 2.42 13.18
CA THR A 86 -10.63 2.27 13.68
C THR A 86 -10.06 0.88 13.44
N THR A 87 -10.66 0.08 12.55
CA THR A 87 -10.16 -1.26 12.21
C THR A 87 -10.07 -1.40 10.70
N LEU A 88 -8.84 -1.34 10.20
CA LEU A 88 -8.53 -1.59 8.79
C LEU A 88 -8.21 -3.06 8.62
N VAL A 89 -8.78 -3.68 7.58
CA VAL A 89 -8.40 -5.00 7.12
C VAL A 89 -7.65 -4.85 5.80
N VAL A 90 -6.44 -5.40 5.78
CA VAL A 90 -5.58 -5.52 4.61
C VAL A 90 -5.64 -6.97 4.18
N GLU A 91 -6.35 -7.22 3.10
CA GLU A 91 -6.45 -8.53 2.47
C GLU A 91 -5.48 -8.59 1.29
N CYS A 92 -4.74 -9.69 1.17
CA CYS A 92 -3.70 -9.88 0.19
C CYS A 92 -3.92 -11.22 -0.49
N ASP A 93 -4.36 -11.20 -1.75
CA ASP A 93 -4.56 -12.39 -2.56
C ASP A 93 -3.30 -12.73 -3.36
N GLU A 94 -3.06 -14.04 -3.53
CA GLU A 94 -1.88 -14.56 -4.23
C GLU A 94 -0.56 -14.09 -3.61
N CYS A 95 -0.58 -13.78 -2.30
CA CYS A 95 0.57 -13.24 -1.59
C CYS A 95 1.40 -14.37 -1.02
N LYS A 96 2.67 -14.44 -1.43
CA LYS A 96 3.61 -15.38 -0.84
C LYS A 96 4.06 -14.84 0.52
N PRO A 97 3.93 -15.59 1.62
CA PRO A 97 4.29 -15.11 2.95
C PRO A 97 5.73 -14.58 3.06
N GLU A 98 6.67 -15.15 2.29
CA GLU A 98 8.07 -14.72 2.23
C GLU A 98 8.30 -13.38 1.52
N GLU A 99 7.33 -12.90 0.75
CA GLU A 99 7.35 -11.63 0.01
C GLU A 99 6.67 -10.48 0.78
N VAL A 100 6.03 -10.79 1.92
CA VAL A 100 5.26 -9.83 2.73
C VAL A 100 6.06 -9.42 3.96
N SER A 101 6.25 -8.11 4.13
CA SER A 101 6.83 -7.50 5.33
C SER A 101 5.78 -6.64 6.03
N ILE A 102 5.35 -7.09 7.21
CA ILE A 102 4.42 -6.35 8.08
C ILE A 102 5.24 -5.48 9.03
N TRP A 103 5.07 -4.16 8.96
CA TRP A 103 5.81 -3.22 9.80
C TRP A 103 5.13 -3.00 11.15
N MET A 104 3.80 -2.97 11.17
CA MET A 104 3.02 -2.74 12.39
C MET A 104 1.60 -3.30 12.30
N ASN A 105 1.02 -3.64 13.45
CA ASN A 105 -0.37 -4.11 13.57
C ASN A 105 -1.31 -3.00 14.06
N SER A 106 -0.80 -1.79 14.28
CA SER A 106 -1.59 -0.64 14.70
C SER A 106 -0.87 0.67 14.43
N TRP A 107 -1.62 1.70 14.07
CA TRP A 107 -1.13 3.06 13.94
C TRP A 107 -2.10 4.05 14.59
N LYS A 108 -1.63 4.84 15.56
CA LYS A 108 -2.47 5.69 16.42
C LYS A 108 -3.61 4.88 17.06
N GLN A 109 -4.86 5.13 16.68
CA GLN A 109 -6.04 4.42 17.17
C GLN A 109 -6.51 3.33 16.19
N VAL A 110 -5.88 3.21 15.01
CA VAL A 110 -6.24 2.23 14.00
C VAL A 110 -5.56 0.89 14.32
N SER A 111 -6.36 -0.16 14.51
CA SER A 111 -5.89 -1.55 14.50
C SER A 111 -5.89 -2.08 13.07
N ILE A 112 -4.87 -2.85 12.71
CA ILE A 112 -4.67 -3.35 11.36
C ILE A 112 -4.67 -4.87 11.41
N LYS A 113 -5.59 -5.47 10.65
CA LYS A 113 -5.71 -6.92 10.50
C LYS A 113 -5.19 -7.31 9.13
N TYR A 114 -4.39 -8.36 9.07
CA TYR A 114 -3.83 -8.89 7.84
C TYR A 114 -4.46 -10.25 7.52
N ILE A 115 -4.98 -10.39 6.31
CA ILE A 115 -5.48 -11.65 5.77
C ILE A 115 -4.65 -11.96 4.53
N LEU A 116 -3.77 -12.96 4.62
CA LEU A 116 -2.88 -13.34 3.52
C LEU A 116 -3.36 -14.66 2.93
N HIS A 117 -3.72 -14.65 1.65
CA HIS A 117 -4.09 -15.85 0.90
C HIS A 117 -2.92 -16.25 0.02
N ALA A 118 -2.42 -17.47 0.21
CA ALA A 118 -1.34 -18.00 -0.60
C ALA A 118 -1.81 -18.25 -2.04
N PRO A 119 -0.89 -18.27 -3.03
CA PRO A 119 -1.23 -18.62 -4.40
C PRO A 119 -1.95 -19.98 -4.47
N GLY A 120 -3.17 -19.98 -5.01
CA GLY A 120 -4.02 -21.18 -5.11
C GLY A 120 -5.06 -21.35 -4.00
N ASP A 121 -5.00 -20.55 -2.94
CA ASP A 121 -6.01 -20.54 -1.86
C ASP A 121 -7.12 -19.49 -2.06
N SER A 122 -6.96 -18.62 -3.07
CA SER A 122 -7.91 -17.54 -3.33
C SER A 122 -9.30 -18.08 -3.72
N PRO A 123 -10.38 -17.60 -3.08
CA PRO A 123 -11.73 -17.98 -3.48
C PRO A 123 -12.02 -17.52 -4.92
N PRO A 124 -12.84 -18.27 -5.68
CA PRO A 124 -13.17 -17.89 -7.06
C PRO A 124 -13.79 -16.48 -7.11
N PRO A 125 -13.47 -15.69 -8.15
CA PRO A 125 -14.04 -14.35 -8.30
C PRO A 125 -15.57 -14.44 -8.36
N LYS A 126 -16.25 -13.59 -7.58
CA LYS A 126 -17.70 -13.49 -7.55
C LYS A 126 -18.25 -12.73 -8.75
#